data_AF-A0A352WSK1-F1
#
_entry.id   AF-A0A352WSK1-F1
#
_cell.length_a   1.000
_cell.length_b   1.000
_cell.length_c   1.000
_cell.angle_alpha   90.00
_cell.angle_beta   90.00
_cell.angle_gamma   90.00
#
_symmetry.space_group_name_H-M   'P 1'
#
loop_
_entity.id
_entity.type
_entity.pdbx_description
1 polymer ?
#
loop_
_entity_poly.entity_id
_entity_poly.type
_entity_poly.pdbx_seq_one_letter_code
_entity_poly.pdbx_strand_id
1 'polypeptide(L)'
;KNTVLSANPAIRIMGDGARITGLVLQGPDPARHLAHWDRCHASTGLGLGKDYFYQLRVTTGIACAYNNVEFDNCEISGFTSSGINLNNSSKAPTGITVHHNYIHHNTIKALGYGVVFGHAYATISYNMFNYNRHSIAASGWKDSGYVANYNIEMGESIGHYFDMH
;
A
#
# COMPACT_ATOMS: atom_id res chain seq x y z
N LYS A 1 22.46 -10.55 0.86
CA LYS A 1 21.10 -10.04 0.53
C LYS A 1 20.22 -11.25 0.28
N ASN A 2 19.07 -11.43 0.89
CA ASN A 2 18.40 -10.85 2.05
C ASN A 2 17.35 -11.92 2.37
N THR A 3 17.09 -12.17 3.65
CA THR A 3 15.97 -12.99 4.13
C THR A 3 14.65 -12.37 3.68
N VAL A 4 14.27 -12.57 2.43
CA VAL A 4 13.00 -12.12 1.87
C VAL A 4 11.96 -13.16 2.25
N LEU A 5 10.98 -12.75 3.05
CA LEU A 5 9.79 -13.55 3.33
C LEU A 5 9.12 -13.92 1.98
N SER A 6 8.96 -15.21 1.72
CA SER A 6 8.30 -15.71 0.52
C SER A 6 6.77 -15.46 0.55
N ALA A 7 6.22 -15.18 1.74
CA ALA A 7 4.81 -14.93 1.96
C ALA A 7 4.34 -13.62 1.32
N ASN A 8 3.19 -13.68 0.66
CA ASN A 8 2.47 -12.52 0.15
C ASN A 8 0.97 -12.68 0.48
N PRO A 9 0.39 -11.85 1.36
CA PRO A 9 1.02 -10.76 2.10
C PRO A 9 2.06 -11.28 3.12
N ALA A 10 2.93 -10.40 3.62
CA ALA A 10 3.86 -10.75 4.70
C ALA A 10 3.12 -11.05 6.03
N ILE A 11 2.07 -10.28 6.34
CA ILE A 11 1.18 -10.50 7.48
C ILE A 11 -0.27 -10.51 6.99
N ARG A 12 -1.07 -11.46 7.47
CA ARG A 12 -2.51 -11.53 7.21
C ARG A 12 -3.29 -11.46 8.53
N ILE A 13 -4.17 -10.47 8.65
CA ILE A 13 -5.13 -10.39 9.75
C ILE A 13 -6.26 -11.40 9.49
N MET A 14 -6.62 -12.15 10.54
CA MET A 14 -7.58 -13.27 10.45
C MET A 14 -8.77 -13.11 11.40
N GLY A 15 -8.94 -11.97 12.06
CA GLY A 15 -10.03 -11.72 13.00
C GLY A 15 -10.26 -10.24 13.31
N ASP A 16 -11.47 -9.94 13.80
CA ASP A 16 -11.87 -8.60 14.26
C ASP A 16 -11.11 -8.21 15.54
N GLY A 17 -10.92 -6.91 15.77
CA GLY A 17 -10.31 -6.40 17.01
C GLY A 17 -8.79 -6.60 17.11
N ALA A 18 -8.14 -7.03 16.03
CA ALA A 18 -6.69 -7.20 16.01
C ALA A 18 -5.95 -5.85 16.09
N ARG A 19 -4.74 -5.85 16.66
CA ARG A 19 -3.84 -4.69 16.67
C ARG A 19 -2.46 -5.09 16.18
N ILE A 20 -1.93 -4.34 15.23
CA ILE A 20 -0.54 -4.44 14.77
C ILE A 20 0.19 -3.20 15.26
N THR A 21 1.16 -3.40 16.16
CA THR A 21 1.88 -2.29 16.78
C THR A 21 3.37 -2.55 16.98
N GLY A 22 4.19 -1.49 16.88
CA GLY A 22 5.61 -1.51 17.26
C GLY A 22 6.53 -2.29 16.32
N LEU A 23 6.12 -2.53 15.07
CA LEU A 23 6.89 -3.32 14.11
C LEU A 23 7.67 -2.44 13.13
N VAL A 24 8.85 -2.92 12.71
CA VAL A 24 9.52 -2.46 11.49
C VAL A 24 9.37 -3.57 10.45
N LEU A 25 8.52 -3.35 9.45
CA LEU A 25 8.19 -4.30 8.41
C LEU A 25 8.74 -3.84 7.06
N GLN A 26 9.77 -4.52 6.57
CA GLN A 26 10.43 -4.20 5.31
C GLN A 26 10.18 -5.27 4.24
N GLY A 27 9.63 -4.84 3.11
CA GLY A 27 9.44 -5.60 1.89
C GLY A 27 10.72 -5.68 1.05
N PRO A 28 10.70 -6.49 -0.02
CA PRO A 28 11.92 -6.84 -0.75
C PRO A 28 12.44 -5.74 -1.68
N ASP A 29 11.64 -4.74 -2.04
CA ASP A 29 11.94 -3.88 -3.17
C ASP A 29 11.39 -2.45 -2.99
N PRO A 30 12.25 -1.49 -2.58
CA PRO A 30 11.88 -0.09 -2.42
C PRO A 30 12.04 0.74 -3.71
N ALA A 31 12.41 0.14 -4.85
CA ALA A 31 12.78 0.88 -6.05
C ALA A 31 11.56 1.28 -6.91
N ARG A 32 11.59 2.50 -7.49
CA ARG A 32 10.49 3.06 -8.29
C ARG A 32 10.25 2.38 -9.65
N HIS A 33 11.25 1.66 -10.16
CA HIS A 33 11.23 0.94 -11.45
C HIS A 33 10.80 1.77 -12.68
N LEU A 34 11.18 3.05 -12.74
CA LEU A 34 10.82 3.96 -13.86
C LEU A 34 11.32 3.47 -15.22
N ALA A 35 12.60 3.07 -15.31
CA ALA A 35 13.15 2.54 -16.56
C ALA A 35 12.49 1.22 -17.01
N HIS A 36 11.98 0.42 -16.07
CA HIS A 36 11.22 -0.79 -16.40
C HIS A 36 9.87 -0.42 -17.00
N TRP A 37 9.17 0.56 -16.41
CA TRP A 37 7.94 1.12 -16.95
C TRP A 37 8.10 1.69 -18.35
N ASP A 38 9.18 2.44 -18.60
CA ASP A 38 9.45 3.03 -19.91
C ASP A 38 9.65 1.95 -20.99
N ARG A 39 10.27 0.81 -20.65
CA ARG A 39 10.39 -0.33 -21.57
C ARG A 39 9.06 -1.02 -21.86
N CYS A 40 8.14 -1.05 -20.88
CA CYS A 40 6.78 -1.54 -21.11
C CYS A 40 6.02 -0.67 -22.12
N HIS A 41 6.20 0.65 -22.08
CA HIS A 41 5.39 1.63 -22.82
C HIS A 41 6.21 2.46 -23.81
N ALA A 42 7.32 1.92 -24.30
CA ALA A 42 8.21 2.65 -25.20
C ALA A 42 7.45 3.09 -26.46
N SER A 43 7.48 4.39 -26.78
CA SER A 43 6.84 4.96 -27.97
C SER A 43 7.54 4.54 -29.28
N THR A 44 8.77 4.03 -29.18
CA THR A 44 9.56 3.48 -30.28
C THR A 44 10.18 2.15 -29.83
N GLY A 45 10.09 1.11 -30.65
CA GLY A 45 10.52 -0.25 -30.31
C GLY A 45 9.34 -1.19 -30.01
N LEU A 46 9.60 -2.33 -29.36
CA LEU A 46 8.61 -3.39 -29.18
C LEU A 46 7.47 -3.05 -28.21
N GLY A 47 7.68 -2.13 -27.25
CA GLY A 47 6.69 -1.83 -26.20
C GLY A 47 6.28 -3.10 -25.45
N LEU A 48 7.14 -3.57 -24.53
CA LEU A 48 7.04 -4.94 -23.97
C LEU A 48 5.75 -5.22 -23.19
N GLY A 49 4.96 -4.18 -22.92
CA GLY A 49 3.59 -4.30 -22.46
C GLY A 49 3.44 -4.78 -21.02
N LYS A 50 2.19 -5.13 -20.69
CA LYS A 50 1.75 -5.51 -19.35
C LYS A 50 2.46 -6.76 -18.83
N ASP A 51 2.67 -7.77 -19.67
CA ASP A 51 3.28 -9.03 -19.24
C ASP A 51 4.73 -8.85 -18.79
N TYR A 52 5.46 -7.96 -19.47
CA TYR A 52 6.79 -7.56 -19.03
C TYR A 52 6.76 -6.80 -17.71
N PHE A 53 5.78 -5.90 -17.51
CA PHE A 53 5.61 -5.16 -16.25
C PHE A 53 5.49 -6.09 -15.04
N TYR A 54 4.68 -7.15 -15.17
CA TYR A 54 4.44 -8.12 -14.10
C TYR A 54 5.54 -9.18 -13.93
N GLN A 55 6.68 -9.04 -14.64
CA GLN A 55 7.92 -9.72 -14.24
C GLN A 55 8.49 -9.12 -12.94
N LEU A 56 8.11 -7.88 -12.59
CA LEU A 56 8.33 -7.35 -11.25
C LEU A 56 7.45 -8.10 -10.25
N ARG A 57 8.06 -8.56 -9.16
CA ARG A 57 7.31 -9.25 -8.10
C ARG A 57 6.40 -8.27 -7.38
N VAL A 58 5.09 -8.49 -7.46
CA VAL A 58 4.07 -7.73 -6.75
C VAL A 58 3.96 -8.25 -5.31
N THR A 59 4.13 -7.37 -4.32
CA THR A 59 4.20 -7.76 -2.89
C THR A 59 3.37 -6.83 -2.02
N THR A 60 2.70 -7.40 -1.02
CA THR A 60 1.89 -6.69 -0.03
C THR A 60 2.45 -6.93 1.36
N GLY A 61 2.54 -5.88 2.19
CA GLY A 61 2.99 -5.98 3.57
C GLY A 61 1.94 -6.65 4.44
N ILE A 62 0.85 -5.94 4.70
CA ILE A 62 -0.23 -6.39 5.58
C ILE A 62 -1.55 -6.40 4.81
N ALA A 63 -2.30 -7.49 4.91
CA ALA A 63 -3.66 -7.56 4.38
C ALA A 63 -4.69 -7.74 5.51
N CYS A 64 -5.78 -6.98 5.43
CA CYS A 64 -6.88 -7.05 6.38
C CYS A 64 -8.24 -6.99 5.67
N ALA A 65 -9.17 -7.81 6.17
CA ALA A 65 -10.54 -7.94 5.70
C ALA A 65 -11.56 -7.92 6.86
N TYR A 66 -11.12 -7.48 8.05
CA TYR A 66 -11.81 -7.62 9.34
C TYR A 66 -12.05 -6.26 10.00
N ASN A 67 -13.00 -6.21 10.94
CA ASN A 67 -13.46 -4.98 11.58
C ASN A 67 -12.60 -4.61 12.79
N ASN A 68 -12.66 -3.34 13.17
CA ASN A 68 -12.09 -2.82 14.42
C ASN A 68 -10.60 -3.14 14.58
N VAL A 69 -9.85 -3.07 13.46
CA VAL A 69 -8.41 -3.37 13.45
C VAL A 69 -7.60 -2.08 13.55
N GLU A 70 -6.61 -2.08 14.43
CA GLU A 70 -5.71 -0.95 14.67
C GLU A 70 -4.31 -1.25 14.10
N PHE A 71 -3.75 -0.30 13.36
CA PHE A 71 -2.38 -0.32 12.87
C PHE A 71 -1.67 0.91 13.40
N ASP A 72 -0.73 0.74 14.32
CA ASP A 72 -0.11 1.87 15.00
C ASP A 72 1.36 1.71 15.30
N ASN A 73 2.09 2.83 15.40
CA ASN A 73 3.49 2.84 15.86
C ASN A 73 4.42 1.88 15.07
N CYS A 74 4.13 1.66 13.78
CA CYS A 74 4.92 0.81 12.90
C CYS A 74 5.71 1.62 11.87
N GLU A 75 6.81 1.06 11.39
CA GLU A 75 7.47 1.44 10.14
C GLU A 75 7.16 0.38 9.07
N ILE A 76 6.64 0.79 7.91
CA ILE A 76 6.22 -0.13 6.84
C ILE A 76 6.77 0.34 5.50
N SER A 77 7.62 -0.47 4.87
CA SER A 77 8.29 -0.06 3.63
C SER A 77 8.64 -1.16 2.66
N GLY A 78 8.96 -0.81 1.41
CA GLY A 78 9.53 -1.73 0.42
C GLY A 78 8.56 -2.72 -0.22
N PHE A 79 7.26 -2.47 -0.16
CA PHE A 79 6.24 -3.29 -0.81
C PHE A 79 5.80 -2.70 -2.15
N THR A 80 5.94 -3.48 -3.21
CA THR A 80 5.70 -3.05 -4.60
C THR A 80 4.22 -2.90 -4.94
N SER A 81 3.33 -3.61 -4.25
CA SER A 81 1.88 -3.42 -4.34
C SER A 81 1.42 -2.41 -3.31
N SER A 82 1.48 -2.78 -2.03
CA SER A 82 0.92 -2.00 -0.93
C SER A 82 1.60 -2.30 0.40
N GLY A 83 1.80 -1.29 1.24
CA GLY A 83 2.18 -1.48 2.63
C GLY A 83 1.04 -2.11 3.42
N ILE A 84 -0.13 -1.48 3.42
CA ILE A 84 -1.37 -1.95 4.05
C ILE A 84 -2.48 -2.05 3.00
N ASN A 85 -3.09 -3.22 2.88
CA ASN A 85 -4.21 -3.49 1.96
C ASN A 85 -5.47 -3.85 2.75
N LEU A 86 -6.51 -3.02 2.59
CA LEU A 86 -7.78 -3.14 3.28
C LEU A 86 -8.86 -3.50 2.25
N ASN A 87 -9.31 -4.75 2.24
CA ASN A 87 -10.25 -5.18 1.22
C ASN A 87 -11.06 -6.42 1.65
N ASN A 88 -12.38 -6.32 1.55
CA ASN A 88 -13.28 -7.47 1.63
C ASN A 88 -14.47 -7.28 0.69
N SER A 89 -14.51 -8.06 -0.39
CA SER A 89 -15.55 -7.96 -1.42
C SER A 89 -16.93 -8.43 -0.98
N SER A 90 -17.03 -9.18 0.13
CA SER A 90 -18.32 -9.66 0.64
C SER A 90 -19.00 -8.62 1.54
N LYS A 91 -18.23 -7.91 2.36
CA LYS A 91 -18.70 -6.84 3.24
C LYS A 91 -17.54 -5.94 3.60
N ALA A 92 -17.65 -4.64 3.30
CA ALA A 92 -16.63 -3.66 3.64
C ALA A 92 -16.42 -3.61 5.17
N PRO A 93 -15.20 -3.87 5.68
CA PRO A 93 -14.90 -3.75 7.08
C PRO A 93 -14.93 -2.30 7.52
N THR A 94 -15.28 -2.09 8.79
CA THR A 94 -15.35 -0.77 9.43
C THR A 94 -14.56 -0.75 10.74
N GLY A 95 -14.40 0.42 11.34
CA GLY A 95 -13.65 0.58 12.59
C GLY A 95 -12.13 0.42 12.43
N ILE A 96 -11.62 0.43 11.21
CA ILE A 96 -10.18 0.34 10.95
C ILE A 96 -9.54 1.70 11.25
N THR A 97 -8.44 1.68 12.01
CA THR A 97 -7.63 2.85 12.30
C THR A 97 -6.18 2.60 11.93
N VAL A 98 -5.57 3.57 11.24
CA VAL A 98 -4.15 3.54 10.89
C VAL A 98 -3.54 4.84 11.39
N HIS A 99 -2.70 4.79 12.42
CA HIS A 99 -2.15 6.00 12.99
C HIS A 99 -0.75 5.91 13.61
N HIS A 100 -0.03 7.03 13.63
CA HIS A 100 1.32 7.10 14.21
C HIS A 100 2.31 6.13 13.56
N ASN A 101 2.11 5.81 12.27
CA ASN A 101 3.03 4.98 11.51
C ASN A 101 3.95 5.82 10.63
N TYR A 102 5.11 5.27 10.30
CA TYR A 102 5.95 5.73 9.21
C TYR A 102 5.82 4.78 8.01
N ILE A 103 5.12 5.21 6.96
CA ILE A 103 4.79 4.35 5.81
C ILE A 103 5.47 4.91 4.57
N HIS A 104 6.46 4.19 4.04
CA HIS A 104 7.32 4.76 3.00
C HIS A 104 7.90 3.78 2.01
N HIS A 105 8.41 4.28 0.89
CA HIS A 105 9.14 3.47 -0.10
C HIS A 105 8.32 2.26 -0.61
N ASN A 106 7.00 2.38 -0.62
CA ASN A 106 6.10 1.45 -1.29
C ASN A 106 5.79 2.06 -2.66
N THR A 107 6.76 2.10 -3.57
CA THR A 107 6.62 2.77 -4.88
C THR A 107 7.10 1.90 -6.02
N ILE A 108 6.23 1.66 -7.00
CA ILE A 108 6.61 1.35 -8.39
C ILE A 108 5.74 2.19 -9.33
N LYS A 109 6.10 2.42 -10.60
CA LYS A 109 5.37 3.40 -11.45
C LYS A 109 3.85 3.20 -11.59
N ALA A 110 3.35 1.96 -11.51
CA ALA A 110 1.93 1.64 -11.70
C ALA A 110 1.19 1.18 -10.43
N LEU A 111 1.91 0.78 -9.39
CA LEU A 111 1.39 0.29 -8.11
C LEU A 111 2.13 1.00 -6.96
N GLY A 112 2.12 0.49 -5.74
CA GLY A 112 2.88 1.09 -4.65
C GLY A 112 2.02 2.05 -3.85
N TYR A 113 1.17 1.47 -3.02
CA TYR A 113 0.30 2.21 -2.12
C TYR A 113 0.81 2.13 -0.68
N GLY A 114 0.80 3.24 0.06
CA GLY A 114 1.03 3.20 1.51
C GLY A 114 -0.11 2.43 2.18
N VAL A 115 -1.32 2.97 2.07
CA VAL A 115 -2.58 2.34 2.47
C VAL A 115 -3.54 2.33 1.28
N VAL A 116 -4.09 1.17 0.94
CA VAL A 116 -5.08 1.02 -0.14
C VAL A 116 -6.36 0.35 0.31
N PHE A 117 -7.50 0.84 -0.21
CA PHE A 117 -8.84 0.33 0.09
C PHE A 117 -9.53 -0.17 -1.19
N GLY A 118 -9.93 -1.44 -1.20
CA GLY A 118 -10.86 -1.97 -2.20
C GLY A 118 -12.29 -1.70 -1.76
N HIS A 119 -12.83 -2.60 -0.95
CA HIS A 119 -14.07 -2.42 -0.19
C HIS A 119 -13.71 -2.37 1.31
N ALA A 120 -13.63 -1.18 1.90
CA ALA A 120 -13.34 -0.94 3.31
C ALA A 120 -13.57 0.52 3.70
N TYR A 121 -13.77 0.77 5.00
CA TYR A 121 -13.80 2.09 5.60
C TYR A 121 -12.76 2.23 6.72
N ALA A 122 -11.96 3.29 6.69
CA ALA A 122 -10.96 3.53 7.73
C ALA A 122 -10.75 5.01 8.06
N THR A 123 -10.19 5.24 9.26
CA THR A 123 -9.59 6.53 9.62
C THR A 123 -8.08 6.42 9.57
N ILE A 124 -7.45 7.30 8.79
CA ILE A 124 -6.01 7.36 8.59
C ILE A 124 -5.52 8.67 9.17
N SER A 125 -4.79 8.62 10.28
CA SER A 125 -4.43 9.83 11.02
C SER A 125 -3.05 9.83 11.64
N TYR A 126 -2.42 10.99 11.78
CA TYR A 126 -1.12 11.12 12.45
C TYR A 126 0.01 10.23 11.86
N ASN A 127 -0.10 9.81 10.61
CA ASN A 127 0.96 9.06 9.95
C ASN A 127 1.94 9.99 9.25
N MET A 128 3.19 9.54 9.15
CA MET A 128 4.20 10.13 8.29
C MET A 128 4.33 9.27 7.05
N PHE A 129 4.18 9.88 5.88
CA PHE A 129 4.32 9.23 4.59
C PHE A 129 5.53 9.77 3.83
N ASN A 130 6.14 8.91 3.00
CA ASN A 130 7.16 9.34 2.04
C ASN A 130 7.38 8.28 0.96
N TYR A 131 7.75 8.64 -0.28
CA TYR A 131 8.09 7.68 -1.32
C TYR A 131 7.07 6.53 -1.48
N ASN A 132 5.77 6.83 -1.41
CA ASN A 132 4.72 5.94 -1.93
C ASN A 132 4.28 6.48 -3.29
N ARG A 133 3.79 5.65 -4.22
CA ARG A 133 3.15 6.18 -5.45
C ARG A 133 1.84 6.88 -5.06
N HIS A 134 1.07 6.25 -4.18
CA HIS A 134 0.00 6.90 -3.43
C HIS A 134 0.13 6.55 -1.96
N SER A 135 0.06 7.53 -1.07
CA SER A 135 0.13 7.27 0.36
C SER A 135 -1.19 6.75 0.91
N ILE A 136 -2.31 7.28 0.40
CA ILE A 136 -3.66 6.79 0.68
C ILE A 136 -4.40 6.70 -0.65
N ALA A 137 -4.97 5.55 -0.99
CA ALA A 137 -5.80 5.42 -2.18
C ALA A 137 -7.00 4.48 -1.96
N ALA A 138 -8.19 4.89 -2.39
CA ALA A 138 -9.37 4.04 -2.41
C ALA A 138 -9.91 3.84 -3.84
N SER A 139 -10.80 2.85 -3.99
CA SER A 139 -11.33 2.38 -5.28
C SER A 139 -12.47 3.20 -5.88
N GLY A 140 -13.10 4.09 -5.10
CA GLY A 140 -14.31 4.81 -5.50
C GLY A 140 -15.60 4.00 -5.48
N TRP A 141 -15.54 2.71 -5.09
CA TRP A 141 -16.73 1.89 -5.00
C TRP A 141 -17.67 2.38 -3.90
N LYS A 142 -18.97 2.09 -4.05
CA LYS A 142 -20.02 2.49 -3.08
C LYS A 142 -19.72 2.11 -1.63
N ASP A 143 -18.96 1.03 -1.43
CA ASP A 143 -18.58 0.47 -0.14
C ASP A 143 -17.08 0.68 0.15
N SER A 144 -16.56 1.86 -0.18
CA SER A 144 -15.15 2.24 -0.03
C SER A 144 -15.03 3.70 0.39
N GLY A 145 -14.24 3.97 1.41
CA GLY A 145 -14.04 5.35 1.88
C GLY A 145 -13.00 5.48 2.97
N TYR A 146 -12.49 6.69 3.15
CA TYR A 146 -11.59 6.98 4.25
C TYR A 146 -11.79 8.40 4.79
N VAL A 147 -11.45 8.58 6.06
CA VAL A 147 -11.18 9.90 6.64
C VAL A 147 -9.67 10.03 6.79
N ALA A 148 -9.10 11.10 6.25
CA ALA A 148 -7.68 11.42 6.43
C ALA A 148 -7.54 12.72 7.23
N ASN A 149 -6.83 12.70 8.35
CA ASN A 149 -6.58 13.89 9.16
C ASN A 149 -5.20 13.86 9.83
N TYR A 150 -4.55 15.00 10.00
CA TYR A 150 -3.26 15.13 10.69
C TYR A 150 -2.11 14.24 10.16
N ASN A 151 -2.19 13.76 8.92
CA ASN A 151 -1.09 13.05 8.28
C ASN A 151 -0.08 14.06 7.69
N ILE A 152 1.19 13.69 7.68
CA ILE A 152 2.28 14.46 7.08
C ILE A 152 2.80 13.72 5.86
N GLU A 153 2.92 14.44 4.74
CA GLU A 153 3.68 13.96 3.58
C GLU A 153 5.04 14.64 3.50
N MET A 154 6.11 13.85 3.36
CA MET A 154 7.47 14.37 3.27
C MET A 154 7.89 14.79 1.84
N GLY A 155 6.96 14.71 0.87
CA GLY A 155 7.06 15.44 -0.40
C GLY A 155 7.60 14.66 -1.60
N GLU A 156 7.93 13.37 -1.45
CA GLU A 156 8.41 12.54 -2.57
C GLU A 156 7.36 11.51 -2.98
N SER A 157 6.78 11.66 -4.18
CA SER A 157 5.86 10.70 -4.81
C SER A 157 6.00 10.71 -6.33
N ILE A 158 5.54 9.66 -7.02
CA ILE A 158 5.36 9.62 -8.49
C ILE A 158 3.89 9.58 -8.92
N GLY A 159 2.96 9.77 -7.98
CA GLY A 159 1.53 9.85 -8.17
C GLY A 159 0.89 10.90 -7.25
N HIS A 160 -0.38 10.72 -6.92
CA HIS A 160 -1.09 11.59 -5.97
C HIS A 160 -0.88 11.11 -4.53
N TYR A 161 -0.76 12.02 -3.57
CA TYR A 161 -0.59 11.63 -2.17
C TYR A 161 -1.82 10.91 -1.61
N PHE A 162 -2.99 11.56 -1.67
CA PHE A 162 -4.28 11.02 -1.25
C PHE A 162 -5.22 10.99 -2.45
N ASP A 163 -5.80 9.84 -2.74
CA ASP A 163 -6.56 9.61 -3.97
C ASP A 163 -7.83 8.79 -3.74
N MET A 164 -8.84 9.08 -4.56
CA MET A 164 -10.06 8.29 -4.71
C MET A 164 -10.28 8.11 -6.21
N HIS A 165 -10.19 6.86 -6.68
CA HIS A 165 -10.34 6.54 -8.11
C HIS A 165 -11.79 6.59 -8.58
#